data_AF-A0A645I2K2-F1
#
_entry.id   AF-A0A645I2K2-F1
#
_cell.length_a   1.000
_cell.length_b   1.000
_cell.length_c   1.000
_cell.angle_alpha   90.00
_cell.angle_beta   90.00
_cell.angle_gamma   90.00
#
_symmetry.space_group_name_H-M   'P 1'
#
loop_
_entity.id
_entity.type
_entity.pdbx_description
1 polymer ?
#
loop_
_entity_poly.entity_id
_entity_poly.type
_entity_poly.pdbx_seq_one_letter_code
_entity_poly.pdbx_strand_id
1 'polypeptide(L)'
;MENSIAAKGPRRIYIRIKGPDGILMTNSQQQIFTSAGEQMIYSAVREVDYQGSELEVCIFFASNVSFAKGVYNVDVYTEESLLGSADLLLR
;
A
#
# COMPACT_ATOMS: atom_id res chain seq x y z
N MET A 1 -0.66 -11.11 17.83
CA MET A 1 0.18 -10.30 18.73
C MET A 1 -0.32 -8.88 18.59
N GLU A 2 -0.97 -8.33 19.61
CA GLU A 2 -1.63 -7.01 19.54
C GLU A 2 -0.58 -5.90 19.50
N ASN A 3 -0.72 -4.95 18.57
CA ASN A 3 0.17 -3.80 18.48
C ASN A 3 -0.30 -2.71 19.47
N SER A 4 0.14 -2.83 20.72
CA SER A 4 -0.22 -1.92 21.82
C SER A 4 0.45 -0.53 21.76
N ILE A 5 1.26 -0.26 20.73
CA ILE A 5 2.02 0.99 20.57
C ILE A 5 1.33 1.96 19.60
N ALA A 6 0.56 1.45 18.64
CA ALA A 6 -0.06 2.29 17.62
C ALA A 6 -1.18 3.18 18.22
N ALA A 7 -1.03 4.50 18.09
CA ALA A 7 -2.07 5.45 18.52
C ALA A 7 -3.39 5.21 17.76
N LYS A 8 -4.51 5.32 18.50
CA LYS A 8 -5.87 5.21 17.96
C LYS A 8 -6.22 6.39 17.05
N GLY A 9 -7.16 6.16 16.14
CA GLY A 9 -7.72 7.18 15.26
C GLY A 9 -7.46 6.91 13.78
N PRO A 10 -7.64 7.93 12.92
CA PRO A 10 -7.52 7.77 11.47
C PRO A 10 -6.08 7.42 11.08
N ARG A 11 -5.94 6.36 10.29
CA ARG A 11 -4.68 5.87 9.73
C ARG A 11 -4.81 5.71 8.23
N ARG A 12 -3.82 6.21 7.48
CA ARG A 12 -3.71 5.97 6.04
C ARG A 12 -2.77 4.81 5.79
N ILE A 13 -3.27 3.83 5.06
CA ILE A 13 -2.53 2.68 4.58
C ILE A 13 -2.31 2.86 3.08
N TYR A 14 -1.05 2.90 2.67
CA TYR A 14 -0.63 3.08 1.29
C TYR A 14 -0.12 1.75 0.76
N ILE A 15 -0.41 1.44 -0.51
CA ILE A 15 0.20 0.30 -1.20
C ILE A 15 1.01 0.77 -2.39
N ARG A 16 2.13 0.11 -2.63
CA ARG A 16 2.96 0.26 -3.83
C ARG A 16 3.00 -1.07 -4.56
N ILE A 17 2.47 -1.11 -5.77
CA ILE A 17 2.41 -2.31 -6.60
C ILE A 17 3.40 -2.13 -7.75
N LYS A 18 4.44 -2.96 -7.80
CA LYS A 18 5.34 -3.06 -8.95
C LYS A 18 4.89 -4.21 -9.84
N GLY A 19 4.80 -3.95 -11.15
CA GLY A 19 4.50 -4.97 -12.15
C GLY A 19 5.64 -5.97 -12.36
N PRO A 20 5.43 -7.01 -13.18
CA PRO A 20 6.47 -7.98 -13.55
C PRO A 20 7.69 -7.37 -14.23
N ASP A 21 7.54 -6.18 -14.82
CA ASP A 21 8.59 -5.37 -15.43
C ASP A 21 9.36 -4.50 -14.40
N GLY A 22 8.96 -4.55 -13.12
CA GLY A 22 9.51 -3.74 -12.05
C GLY A 22 8.97 -2.30 -12.01
N ILE A 23 8.04 -1.93 -12.90
CA ILE A 23 7.49 -0.58 -12.98
C ILE A 23 6.38 -0.41 -11.94
N LEU A 24 6.43 0.69 -11.20
CA LEU A 24 5.38 1.05 -10.25
C LEU A 24 4.08 1.36 -11.00
N MET A 25 3.00 0.69 -10.63
CA MET A 25 1.68 0.91 -11.20
C MET A 25 1.01 2.10 -10.52
N THR A 26 0.56 3.08 -11.32
CA THR A 26 -0.12 4.29 -10.85
C THR A 26 -1.30 4.62 -11.76
N ASN A 27 -2.32 5.31 -11.25
CA ASN A 27 -3.53 5.66 -12.01
C ASN A 27 -3.68 7.16 -12.26
N SER A 28 -2.86 8.01 -11.62
CA SER A 28 -2.96 9.47 -11.67
C SER A 28 -1.61 10.15 -11.45
N GLN A 29 -1.53 11.44 -11.76
CA GLN A 29 -0.27 12.18 -11.81
C GLN A 29 0.24 12.66 -10.43
N GLN A 30 -0.57 12.62 -9.36
CA GLN A 30 -0.18 13.12 -8.03
C GLN A 30 -0.53 12.10 -6.94
N GLN A 31 0.24 11.02 -6.86
CA GLN A 31 0.13 9.99 -5.82
C GLN A 31 1.37 9.97 -4.92
N ILE A 32 1.70 11.09 -4.28
CA ILE A 32 2.86 11.17 -3.37
C ILE A 32 2.40 11.01 -1.92
N PHE A 33 3.14 10.23 -1.14
CA PHE A 33 3.03 10.18 0.31
C PHE A 33 4.44 10.29 0.94
N THR A 34 4.50 10.72 2.19
CA THR A 34 5.75 10.72 2.96
C THR A 34 5.71 9.56 3.94
N SER A 35 6.73 8.72 3.93
CA SER A 35 6.91 7.68 4.95
C SER A 35 8.33 7.75 5.50
N ALA A 36 8.45 7.79 6.84
CA ALA A 36 9.73 7.95 7.53
C ALA A 36 10.56 9.16 7.03
N GLY A 37 9.90 10.23 6.58
CA GLY A 37 10.54 11.44 6.03
C GLY A 37 10.91 11.37 4.54
N GLU A 38 10.73 10.22 3.88
CA GLU A 38 10.97 10.07 2.45
C GLU A 38 9.68 10.23 1.64
N GLN A 39 9.73 11.05 0.59
CA GLN A 39 8.62 11.16 -0.37
C GLN A 39 8.66 10.01 -1.38
N MET A 40 7.56 9.28 -1.47
CA MET A 40 7.40 8.13 -2.33
C MET A 40 6.09 8.21 -3.12
N ILE A 41 6.01 7.48 -4.23
CA ILE A 41 4.79 7.35 -5.02
C ILE A 41 4.04 6.10 -4.58
N TYR A 42 2.72 6.20 -4.36
CA TYR A 42 1.83 5.07 -4.04
C TYR A 42 0.90 4.71 -5.21
N SER A 43 0.45 3.46 -5.24
CA SER A 43 -0.51 2.93 -6.22
C SER A 43 -1.96 3.16 -5.78
N ALA A 44 -2.27 2.89 -4.51
CA ALA A 44 -3.56 3.18 -3.89
C ALA A 44 -3.39 3.49 -2.40
N VAL A 45 -4.39 4.15 -1.82
CA VAL A 45 -4.45 4.49 -0.39
C VAL A 45 -5.84 4.19 0.15
N ARG A 46 -5.91 3.77 1.42
CA ARG A 46 -7.14 3.64 2.18
C ARG A 46 -6.96 4.28 3.55
N GLU A 47 -7.92 5.12 3.93
CA GLU A 47 -8.04 5.58 5.31
C GLU A 47 -8.90 4.60 6.10
N VAL A 48 -8.44 4.27 7.30
CA VAL A 48 -9.10 3.37 8.25
C VAL A 48 -9.11 4.01 9.63
N ASP A 49 -10.14 3.73 10.43
CA ASP A 49 -10.22 4.21 11.80
C ASP A 49 -9.75 3.12 12.76
N TYR A 50 -8.50 3.22 13.24
CA TYR A 50 -7.89 2.21 14.10
C TYR A 50 -8.32 2.41 15.56
N GLN A 51 -9.06 1.45 16.10
CA GLN A 51 -9.61 1.52 17.46
C GLN A 51 -8.72 0.87 18.53
N GLY A 52 -7.49 0.50 18.19
CA GLY A 52 -6.57 -0.21 19.08
C GLY A 52 -6.79 -1.72 19.13
N SER A 53 -7.52 -2.26 18.15
CA SER A 53 -7.75 -3.70 17.97
C SER A 53 -7.50 -4.07 16.51
N GLU A 54 -7.32 -5.35 16.23
CA GLU A 54 -7.12 -5.87 14.88
C GLU A 54 -8.26 -5.43 13.96
N LEU A 55 -7.89 -4.94 12.78
CA LEU A 55 -8.83 -4.44 11.77
C LEU A 55 -8.48 -5.07 10.43
N GLU A 56 -9.47 -5.69 9.80
CA GLU A 56 -9.34 -6.16 8.43
C GLU A 56 -9.41 -4.96 7.46
N VAL A 57 -8.38 -4.83 6.62
CA VAL A 57 -8.26 -3.72 5.66
C VAL A 57 -8.14 -4.28 4.25
N CYS A 58 -9.08 -3.88 3.40
CA CYS A 58 -9.06 -4.19 1.97
C CYS A 58 -8.81 -2.92 1.16
N ILE A 59 -7.83 -2.97 0.26
CA ILE A 59 -7.46 -1.86 -0.62
C ILE A 59 -7.59 -2.36 -2.06
N PHE A 60 -8.37 -1.64 -2.87
CA PHE A 60 -8.56 -1.96 -4.28
C PHE A 60 -7.67 -1.09 -5.15
N PHE A 61 -7.02 -1.71 -6.13
CA PHE A 61 -6.29 -1.01 -7.17
C PHE A 61 -6.85 -1.38 -8.54
N ALA A 62 -7.33 -0.37 -9.26
CA ALA A 62 -7.75 -0.49 -10.66
C ALA A 62 -6.71 0.23 -11.54
N SER A 63 -6.22 -0.48 -12.55
CA SER A 63 -5.26 0.02 -13.52
C SER A 63 -5.98 0.46 -14.79
N ASN A 64 -5.54 1.58 -15.38
CA ASN A 64 -5.99 2.02 -16.71
C ASN A 64 -5.31 1.22 -17.85
N VAL A 65 -4.30 0.42 -17.51
CA VAL A 65 -3.60 -0.49 -18.42
C VAL A 65 -3.86 -1.93 -18.01
N SER A 66 -3.86 -2.83 -18.99
CA SER A 66 -4.05 -4.27 -18.76
C SER A 66 -2.94 -4.84 -17.86
N PHE A 67 -3.31 -5.76 -16.97
CA PHE A 67 -2.35 -6.51 -16.18
C PHE A 67 -1.66 -7.57 -17.06
N ALA A 68 -0.34 -7.71 -16.90
CA ALA A 68 0.47 -8.70 -17.58
C ALA A 68 0.68 -9.91 -16.67
N LYS A 69 0.83 -11.10 -17.27
CA LYS A 69 1.18 -12.32 -16.50
C LYS A 69 2.56 -12.15 -15.87
N GLY A 70 2.72 -12.60 -14.64
CA GLY A 70 3.98 -12.53 -13.91
C GLY A 70 3.82 -12.22 -12.43
N VAL A 71 4.94 -11.96 -11.77
CA VAL A 71 5.00 -11.65 -10.34
C VAL A 71 4.85 -10.15 -10.13
N TYR A 72 3.91 -9.78 -9.29
CA TYR A 72 3.70 -8.43 -8.80
C TYR A 72 4.22 -8.33 -7.37
N ASN A 73 5.00 -7.30 -7.09
CA ASN A 73 5.51 -7.04 -5.75
C ASN A 73 4.66 -5.93 -5.10
N VAL A 74 4.11 -6.21 -3.93
CA VAL A 74 3.20 -5.32 -3.20
C VAL A 74 3.83 -4.95 -1.88
N ASP A 75 4.14 -3.68 -1.69
CA ASP A 75 4.61 -3.12 -0.43
C ASP A 75 3.49 -2.32 0.25
N VAL A 76 3.28 -2.51 1.55
CA VAL A 76 2.25 -1.83 2.35
C VAL A 76 2.93 -0.90 3.35
N TYR A 77 2.52 0.36 3.38
CA TYR A 77 3.12 1.42 4.20
C TYR A 77 2.08 2.16 5.05
N THR A 78 2.54 2.70 6.17
CA THR A 78 1.96 3.89 6.80
C THR A 78 2.85 5.10 6.52
N GLU A 79 2.51 6.27 7.08
CA GLU A 79 3.40 7.44 7.06
C GLU A 79 4.62 7.28 8.00
N GLU A 80 4.60 6.27 8.87
CA GLU A 80 5.67 6.00 9.85
C GLU A 80 6.69 5.00 9.30
N SER A 81 6.24 3.94 8.62
CA SER A 81 7.13 2.85 8.16
C SER A 81 6.46 1.90 7.14
N LEU A 82 7.27 0.99 6.59
CA LEU A 82 6.80 -0.20 5.87
C LEU A 82 6.15 -1.17 6.87
N LEU A 83 4.92 -1.58 6.60
CA LEU A 83 4.20 -2.61 7.35
C LEU A 83 4.56 -4.02 6.89
N GLY A 84 4.79 -4.21 5.60
CA GLY A 84 5.17 -5.51 5.03
C GLY A 84 5.11 -5.54 3.51
N SER A 85 5.57 -6.66 2.96
CA SER A 85 5.66 -6.88 1.52
C SER A 85 5.15 -8.28 1.16
N ALA A 86 4.62 -8.43 -0.06
CA ALA A 86 4.17 -9.71 -0.60
C ALA A 86 4.39 -9.80 -2.11
N ASP A 87 4.60 -11.02 -2.60
CA ASP A 87 4.63 -11.33 -4.03
C ASP A 87 3.33 -12.02 -4.44
N LEU A 88 2.71 -11.50 -5.51
CA LEU A 88 1.50 -12.05 -6.11
C LEU A 88 1.77 -12.51 -7.54
N LEU A 89 1.59 -13.81 -7.79
CA LEU A 89 1.69 -14.36 -9.15
C LEU A 89 0.35 -14.26 -9.87
N LEU A 90 0.31 -13.47 -10.96
CA LEU A 90 -0.79 -13.46 -11.92
C LEU A 90 -0.49 -14.43 -13.07
N ARG A 91 -1.40 -15.38 -13.32
CA ARG A 91 -1.24 -16.48 -14.29
C ARG A 91 -2.04 -16.30 -15.58
#